data_AF-A0A7S0L359-F1
#
_entry.id   AF-A0A7S0L359-F1
#
_cell.length_a   1.000
_cell.length_b   1.000
_cell.length_c   1.000
_cell.angle_alpha   90.00
_cell.angle_beta   90.00
_cell.angle_gamma   90.00
#
_symmetry.space_group_name_H-M   'P 1'
#
loop_
_entity.id
_entity.type
_entity.pdbx_description
1 polymer ?
#
loop_
_entity_poly.entity_id
_entity_poly.type
_entity_poly.pdbx_seq_one_letter_code
_entity_poly.pdbx_strand_id
1 'polypeptide(L)'
;GDDNYRPHMPLTQADLLLIQGETLAHDVSIDLERMSLWSRSAAERYFESGGAIAPEPAPKPSALPMTGPLGRKPRVALLHGTAGNASILRMQLGPLIAKLRDVADIHVIEGQKDIAPDNPQANTIRQFFGAEQVLKEYGTTAYDDQRWRIYADLDQALARIELQLAQLPGGAADVLIGFSQGSNMISCLTALAEWRSTPLRAVIMLSPHLPGWAKQRPEIFATRLVTPAMVVWCPGDELINGGPVEIGKLWAAESVTLRQHSGPGHRPLPADNSDRNTLIREVVEHIIRCCPQ
;
A
#
# COMPACT_ATOMS: atom_id res chain seq x y z
N GLY A 1 -35.05 -10.64 -11.91
CA GLY A 1 -34.60 -11.80 -11.13
C GLY A 1 -33.26 -11.42 -10.61
N ASP A 2 -33.19 -11.12 -9.32
CA ASP A 2 -32.00 -10.59 -8.65
C ASP A 2 -30.82 -11.54 -8.84
N ASP A 3 -29.89 -11.11 -9.67
CA ASP A 3 -28.60 -11.75 -9.81
C ASP A 3 -27.83 -11.42 -8.53
N ASN A 4 -27.96 -12.31 -7.56
CA ASN A 4 -27.31 -12.23 -6.26
C ASN A 4 -25.85 -11.86 -6.47
N TYR A 5 -25.47 -10.65 -6.04
CA TYR A 5 -24.11 -10.13 -6.06
C TYR A 5 -23.19 -11.08 -5.28
N ARG A 6 -22.68 -12.11 -5.95
CA ARG A 6 -21.60 -12.94 -5.44
C ARG A 6 -20.32 -12.14 -5.69
N PRO A 7 -19.52 -11.87 -4.65
CA PRO A 7 -18.23 -11.23 -4.85
C PRO A 7 -17.45 -12.04 -5.88
N HIS A 8 -16.98 -11.33 -6.92
CA HIS A 8 -16.20 -11.93 -7.99
C HIS A 8 -14.92 -12.50 -7.36
N MET A 9 -14.80 -13.83 -7.36
CA MET A 9 -13.57 -14.49 -6.93
C MET A 9 -12.59 -14.47 -8.10
N PRO A 10 -11.32 -14.08 -7.87
CA PRO A 10 -10.30 -14.17 -8.89
C PRO A 10 -10.25 -15.57 -9.52
N LEU A 11 -10.13 -15.65 -10.85
CA LEU A 11 -9.97 -16.92 -11.55
C LEU A 11 -8.63 -17.55 -11.17
N THR A 12 -8.67 -18.79 -10.71
CA THR A 12 -7.47 -19.56 -10.45
C THR A 12 -6.87 -20.07 -11.76
N GLN A 13 -5.64 -20.58 -11.72
CA GLN A 13 -5.04 -21.25 -12.87
C GLN A 13 -5.89 -22.45 -13.34
N ALA A 14 -6.52 -23.16 -12.41
CA ALA A 14 -7.41 -24.27 -12.74
C ALA A 14 -8.68 -23.78 -13.46
N ASP A 15 -9.25 -22.66 -13.03
CA ASP A 15 -10.41 -22.06 -13.71
C ASP A 15 -10.04 -21.63 -15.13
N LEU A 16 -8.87 -20.99 -15.32
CA LEU A 16 -8.42 -20.54 -16.62
C LEU A 16 -8.10 -21.71 -17.57
N LEU A 17 -7.50 -22.79 -17.06
CA LEU A 17 -7.29 -24.03 -17.83
C LEU A 17 -8.60 -24.70 -18.22
N LEU A 18 -9.59 -24.70 -17.32
CA LEU A 18 -10.91 -25.23 -17.61
C LEU A 18 -11.59 -24.43 -18.73
N ILE A 19 -11.61 -23.10 -18.60
CA ILE A 19 -12.20 -22.19 -19.61
C ILE A 19 -11.49 -22.37 -20.96
N GLN A 20 -10.14 -22.38 -20.96
CA GLN A 20 -9.35 -22.60 -22.18
C GLN A 20 -9.70 -23.93 -22.87
N GLY A 21 -9.92 -25.00 -22.09
CA GLY A 21 -10.33 -26.30 -22.59
C GLY A 21 -11.74 -26.31 -23.16
N GLU A 22 -12.68 -25.64 -22.49
CA GLU A 22 -14.08 -25.49 -22.96
C GLU A 22 -14.16 -24.73 -24.30
N THR A 23 -13.28 -23.74 -24.51
CA THR A 23 -13.22 -22.94 -25.75
C THR A 23 -12.25 -23.50 -26.81
N LEU A 24 -11.63 -24.66 -26.57
CA LEU A 24 -10.67 -25.32 -27.46
C LEU A 24 -9.44 -24.45 -27.84
N ALA A 25 -9.04 -23.51 -26.98
CA ALA A 25 -8.01 -22.49 -27.25
C ALA A 25 -6.63 -22.87 -26.66
N HIS A 26 -6.19 -24.12 -26.87
CA HIS A 26 -4.97 -24.67 -26.25
C HIS A 26 -3.67 -23.97 -26.68
N ASP A 27 -3.71 -23.21 -27.77
CA ASP A 27 -2.60 -22.43 -28.33
C ASP A 27 -2.44 -21.04 -27.71
N VAL A 28 -3.44 -20.55 -26.97
CA VAL A 28 -3.41 -19.24 -26.32
C VAL A 28 -2.71 -19.35 -24.95
N SER A 29 -1.62 -18.61 -24.73
CA SER A 29 -0.90 -18.63 -23.45
C SER A 29 -1.73 -18.05 -22.31
N ILE A 30 -1.76 -18.72 -21.15
CA ILE A 30 -2.37 -18.21 -19.92
C ILE A 30 -1.40 -17.28 -19.20
N ASP A 31 -1.82 -16.04 -18.99
CA ASP A 31 -1.18 -15.07 -18.10
C ASP A 31 -1.98 -15.01 -16.80
N LEU A 32 -1.61 -15.82 -15.81
CA LEU A 32 -2.40 -15.96 -14.57
C LEU A 32 -2.54 -14.62 -13.83
N GLU A 33 -1.48 -13.80 -13.80
CA GLU A 33 -1.53 -12.52 -13.09
C GLU A 33 -2.59 -11.62 -13.71
N ARG A 34 -2.59 -11.49 -15.03
CA ARG A 34 -3.56 -10.65 -15.74
C ARG A 34 -4.96 -11.26 -15.83
N MET A 35 -5.04 -12.56 -16.07
CA MET A 35 -6.31 -13.25 -16.37
C MET A 35 -7.08 -13.66 -15.11
N SER A 36 -6.41 -13.79 -13.96
CA SER A 36 -7.09 -14.06 -12.68
C SER A 36 -8.11 -13.00 -12.29
N LEU A 37 -8.08 -11.86 -12.95
CA LEU A 37 -8.86 -10.67 -12.63
C LEU A 37 -10.06 -10.53 -13.56
N TRP A 38 -10.13 -11.38 -14.57
CA TRP A 38 -11.20 -11.37 -15.55
C TRP A 38 -12.43 -12.07 -14.98
N SER A 39 -13.61 -11.65 -15.42
CA SER A 39 -14.78 -12.53 -15.29
C SER A 39 -14.59 -13.75 -16.18
N ARG A 40 -15.22 -14.86 -15.79
CA ARG A 40 -15.26 -16.07 -16.62
C ARG A 40 -15.65 -15.73 -18.06
N SER A 41 -16.73 -14.95 -18.26
CA SER A 41 -17.18 -14.49 -19.58
C SER A 41 -16.18 -13.63 -20.37
N ALA A 42 -15.27 -12.93 -19.69
CA ALA A 42 -14.22 -12.15 -20.33
C ALA A 42 -13.05 -13.06 -20.75
N ALA A 43 -12.69 -14.03 -19.91
CA ALA A 43 -11.73 -15.06 -20.25
C ALA A 43 -12.23 -15.93 -21.42
N GLU A 44 -13.49 -16.38 -21.40
CA GLU A 44 -14.13 -17.13 -22.49
C GLU A 44 -14.00 -16.38 -23.82
N ARG A 45 -14.44 -15.11 -23.88
CA ARG A 45 -14.31 -14.28 -25.10
C ARG A 45 -12.87 -14.12 -25.58
N TYR A 46 -11.93 -13.94 -24.65
CA TYR A 46 -10.52 -13.85 -25.01
C TYR A 46 -10.02 -15.13 -25.67
N PHE A 47 -10.31 -16.28 -25.07
CA PHE A 47 -9.90 -17.58 -25.61
C PHE A 47 -10.63 -17.92 -26.92
N GLU A 48 -11.93 -17.69 -27.02
CA GLU A 48 -12.72 -17.87 -28.26
C GLU A 48 -12.18 -17.01 -29.42
N SER A 49 -11.58 -15.86 -29.13
CA SER A 49 -10.96 -14.99 -30.13
C SER A 49 -9.55 -15.42 -30.54
N GLY A 50 -9.03 -16.55 -30.05
CA GLY A 50 -7.64 -16.94 -30.25
C GLY A 50 -6.65 -15.97 -29.60
N GLY A 51 -7.07 -15.30 -28.52
CA GLY A 51 -6.28 -14.29 -27.82
C GLY A 51 -6.18 -12.92 -28.51
N ALA A 52 -6.94 -12.68 -29.58
CA ALA A 52 -6.92 -11.43 -30.33
C ALA A 52 -7.68 -10.28 -29.64
N ILE A 53 -8.77 -10.60 -28.91
CA ILE A 53 -9.65 -9.61 -28.28
C ILE A 53 -9.47 -9.69 -26.77
N ALA A 54 -8.51 -8.92 -26.25
CA ALA A 54 -8.41 -8.71 -24.81
C ALA A 54 -9.71 -8.03 -24.31
N PRO A 55 -10.27 -8.46 -23.17
CA PRO A 55 -11.40 -7.75 -22.60
C PRO A 55 -10.97 -6.31 -22.34
N GLU A 56 -11.86 -5.36 -22.66
CA GLU A 56 -11.69 -4.01 -22.15
C GLU A 56 -11.51 -4.10 -20.64
N PRO A 57 -10.56 -3.35 -20.05
CA PRO A 57 -10.39 -3.35 -18.61
C PRO A 57 -11.77 -3.08 -18.00
N ALA A 58 -12.27 -4.05 -17.23
CA ALA A 58 -13.60 -3.94 -16.63
C ALA A 58 -13.70 -2.55 -16.00
N PRO A 59 -14.81 -1.80 -16.22
CA PRO A 59 -14.98 -0.52 -15.58
C PRO A 59 -14.70 -0.73 -14.11
N LYS A 60 -13.66 -0.06 -13.59
CA LYS A 60 -13.21 -0.24 -12.21
C LYS A 60 -14.47 -0.15 -11.37
N PRO A 61 -14.80 -1.19 -10.58
CA PRO A 61 -15.93 -1.10 -9.68
C PRO A 61 -15.74 0.20 -8.91
N SER A 62 -16.78 1.03 -8.87
CA SER A 62 -16.73 2.23 -8.05
C SER A 62 -16.58 1.73 -6.62
N ALA A 63 -15.33 1.65 -6.17
CA ALA A 63 -14.97 1.32 -4.81
C ALA A 63 -15.34 2.56 -4.01
N LEU A 64 -16.65 2.75 -3.81
CA LEU A 64 -17.14 3.75 -2.90
C LEU A 64 -16.44 3.49 -1.58
N PRO A 65 -15.87 4.52 -0.94
CA PRO A 65 -15.21 4.36 0.34
C PRO A 65 -16.16 3.63 1.27
N MET A 66 -15.65 2.64 2.02
CA MET A 66 -16.50 1.90 2.93
C MET A 66 -17.15 2.89 3.91
N THR A 67 -18.48 2.97 3.88
CA THR A 67 -19.26 3.84 4.77
C THR A 67 -19.87 3.05 5.92
N GLY A 68 -19.94 3.67 7.09
CA GLY A 68 -20.64 3.10 8.26
C GLY A 68 -19.72 2.61 9.38
N PRO A 69 -20.27 2.47 10.60
CA PRO A 69 -19.52 2.14 11.80
C PRO A 69 -18.89 0.75 11.74
N LEU A 70 -17.74 0.58 12.38
CA LEU A 70 -17.04 -0.70 12.51
C LEU A 70 -17.64 -1.59 13.61
N GLY A 71 -18.26 -1.02 14.65
CA GLY A 71 -18.69 -1.76 15.84
C GLY A 71 -17.54 -2.35 16.66
N ARG A 72 -16.30 -1.96 16.35
CA ARG A 72 -15.06 -2.39 17.01
C ARG A 72 -13.98 -1.32 16.84
N LYS A 73 -12.87 -1.45 17.58
CA LYS A 73 -11.67 -0.66 17.33
C LYS A 73 -11.16 -0.89 15.90
N PRO A 74 -10.69 0.15 15.20
CA PRO A 74 -10.01 0.00 13.92
C PRO A 74 -8.71 -0.78 14.09
N ARG A 75 -8.36 -1.60 13.12
CA ARG A 75 -7.07 -2.28 13.04
C ARG A 75 -6.14 -1.48 12.17
N VAL A 76 -5.04 -1.05 12.77
CA VAL A 76 -4.03 -0.21 12.14
C VAL A 76 -2.76 -1.04 11.95
N ALA A 77 -2.37 -1.27 10.70
CA ALA A 77 -1.10 -1.91 10.38
C ALA A 77 -0.04 -0.86 10.04
N LEU A 78 1.14 -1.00 10.65
CA LEU A 78 2.27 -0.08 10.52
C LEU A 78 3.39 -0.72 9.69
N LEU A 79 3.89 -0.02 8.67
CA LEU A 79 5.00 -0.45 7.81
C LEU A 79 6.22 0.47 7.96
N HIS A 80 7.41 -0.11 8.10
CA HIS A 80 8.66 0.61 8.35
C HIS A 80 9.33 1.15 7.07
N GLY A 81 10.41 1.93 7.21
CA GLY A 81 11.21 2.41 6.08
C GLY A 81 12.26 1.41 5.59
N THR A 82 12.95 1.72 4.49
CA THR A 82 14.12 0.96 4.06
C THR A 82 15.17 0.92 5.18
N ALA A 83 15.84 -0.22 5.33
CA ALA A 83 16.82 -0.46 6.38
C ALA A 83 16.23 -0.24 7.79
N GLY A 84 14.93 -0.43 7.96
CA GLY A 84 14.24 -0.38 9.25
C GLY A 84 13.95 -1.78 9.78
N ASN A 85 13.18 -1.85 10.87
CA ASN A 85 12.51 -3.06 11.34
C ASN A 85 11.37 -2.66 12.28
N ALA A 86 10.60 -3.61 12.79
CA ALA A 86 9.50 -3.32 13.71
C ALA A 86 9.95 -2.60 15.00
N SER A 87 11.14 -2.91 15.52
CA SER A 87 11.67 -2.27 16.73
C SER A 87 11.95 -0.78 16.49
N ILE A 88 12.66 -0.48 15.40
CA ILE A 88 12.99 0.90 14.98
C ILE A 88 11.72 1.70 14.72
N LEU A 89 10.75 1.13 14.01
CA LEU A 89 9.49 1.81 13.74
C LEU A 89 8.74 2.15 15.04
N ARG A 90 8.74 1.22 16.01
CA ARG A 90 8.13 1.47 17.33
C ARG A 90 8.83 2.59 18.10
N MET A 91 10.15 2.70 17.99
CA MET A 91 10.89 3.82 18.58
C MET A 91 10.53 5.14 17.88
N GLN A 92 10.54 5.15 16.54
CA GLN A 92 10.26 6.35 15.74
C GLN A 92 8.82 6.86 15.91
N LEU A 93 7.84 5.95 16.00
CA LEU A 93 6.42 6.26 16.13
C LEU A 93 5.90 6.16 17.57
N GLY A 94 6.77 6.01 18.57
CA GLY A 94 6.39 5.76 19.96
C GLY A 94 5.28 6.68 20.48
N PRO A 95 5.40 8.02 20.35
CA PRO A 95 4.35 8.95 20.76
C PRO A 95 3.01 8.76 20.03
N LEU A 96 3.02 8.45 18.73
CA LEU A 96 1.81 8.19 17.95
C LEU A 96 1.17 6.87 18.38
N ILE A 97 1.97 5.80 18.49
CA ILE A 97 1.52 4.48 18.93
C ILE A 97 0.88 4.56 20.32
N ALA A 98 1.46 5.33 21.24
CA ALA A 98 0.90 5.53 22.58
C ALA A 98 -0.51 6.10 22.53
N LYS A 99 -0.79 7.06 21.63
CA LYS A 99 -2.13 7.64 21.45
C LYS A 99 -3.09 6.74 20.70
N LEU A 100 -2.60 5.99 19.71
CA LEU A 100 -3.45 5.09 18.92
C LEU A 100 -3.97 3.89 19.73
N ARG A 101 -3.24 3.41 20.75
CA ARG A 101 -3.66 2.23 21.55
C ARG A 101 -5.01 2.43 22.25
N ASP A 102 -5.35 3.67 22.58
CA ASP A 102 -6.63 4.00 23.21
C ASP A 102 -7.81 3.74 22.27
N VAL A 103 -7.61 3.92 20.96
CA VAL A 103 -8.68 3.94 19.95
C VAL A 103 -8.59 2.84 18.91
N ALA A 104 -7.45 2.16 18.75
CA ALA A 104 -7.17 1.20 17.68
C ALA A 104 -6.33 -0.01 18.14
N ASP A 105 -6.48 -1.13 17.43
CA ASP A 105 -5.62 -2.30 17.54
C ASP A 105 -4.42 -2.13 16.59
N ILE A 106 -3.20 -2.15 17.13
CA ILE A 106 -1.98 -1.78 16.38
C ILE A 106 -1.14 -3.00 16.07
N HIS A 107 -0.86 -3.21 14.79
CA HIS A 107 0.00 -4.27 14.28
C HIS A 107 1.18 -3.67 13.54
N VAL A 108 2.36 -4.28 13.62
CA VAL A 108 3.53 -3.88 12.83
C VAL A 108 3.82 -5.00 11.84
N ILE A 109 3.93 -4.65 10.57
CA ILE A 109 4.23 -5.60 9.48
C ILE A 109 5.73 -5.54 9.22
N GLU A 110 6.42 -6.67 9.35
CA GLU A 110 7.87 -6.73 9.23
C GLU A 110 8.29 -6.96 7.77
N GLY A 111 9.32 -6.25 7.32
CA GLY A 111 9.99 -6.53 6.06
C GLY A 111 10.70 -7.88 6.14
N GLN A 112 10.53 -8.73 5.13
CA GLN A 112 11.11 -10.07 5.16
C GLN A 112 12.53 -10.13 4.58
N LYS A 113 12.93 -9.13 3.79
CA LYS A 113 14.22 -9.11 3.10
C LYS A 113 15.27 -8.46 3.99
N ASP A 114 16.40 -9.13 4.19
CA ASP A 114 17.55 -8.50 4.84
C ASP A 114 18.11 -7.37 3.98
N ILE A 115 18.50 -6.28 4.63
CA ILE A 115 19.15 -5.18 3.93
C ILE A 115 20.51 -5.65 3.39
N ALA A 116 20.84 -5.25 2.17
CA ALA A 116 22.15 -5.54 1.60
C ALA A 116 23.26 -4.89 2.46
N PRO A 117 24.41 -5.57 2.69
CA PRO A 117 25.49 -5.06 3.54
C PRO A 117 26.06 -3.71 3.10
N ASP A 118 26.02 -3.44 1.80
CA ASP A 118 26.51 -2.22 1.14
C ASP A 118 25.44 -1.12 1.04
N ASN A 119 24.24 -1.33 1.58
CA ASN A 119 23.20 -0.32 1.55
C ASN A 119 23.61 0.91 2.38
N PRO A 120 23.68 2.11 1.78
CA PRO A 120 24.19 3.30 2.47
C PRO A 120 23.33 3.72 3.66
N GLN A 121 22.02 3.42 3.65
CA GLN A 121 21.12 3.75 4.75
C GLN A 121 21.35 2.85 5.98
N ALA A 122 21.84 1.63 5.78
CA ALA A 122 22.07 0.68 6.87
C ALA A 122 23.07 1.21 7.90
N ASN A 123 24.15 1.88 7.45
CA ASN A 123 25.16 2.46 8.32
C ASN A 123 24.59 3.58 9.19
N THR A 124 23.84 4.50 8.58
CA THR A 124 23.19 5.59 9.30
C THR A 124 22.19 5.05 10.33
N ILE A 125 21.35 4.09 9.96
CA ILE A 125 20.38 3.50 10.89
C ILE A 125 21.08 2.80 12.06
N ARG A 126 22.12 2.00 11.80
CA ARG A 126 22.91 1.36 12.87
C ARG A 126 23.57 2.35 13.81
N GLN A 127 24.04 3.48 13.29
CA GLN A 127 24.62 4.56 14.11
C GLN A 127 23.59 5.14 15.09
N PHE A 128 22.33 5.29 14.68
CA PHE A 128 21.28 5.87 15.53
C PHE A 128 20.57 4.85 16.44
N PHE A 129 20.42 3.61 15.99
CA PHE A 129 19.56 2.61 16.65
C PHE A 129 20.28 1.37 17.16
N GLY A 130 21.61 1.28 16.99
CA GLY A 130 22.44 0.17 17.45
C GLY A 130 23.07 -0.62 16.30
N ALA A 131 24.33 -1.02 16.48
CA ALA A 131 25.10 -1.75 15.47
C ALA A 131 24.58 -3.17 15.22
N GLU A 132 23.95 -3.76 16.24
CA GLU A 132 23.38 -5.10 16.29
C GLU A 132 22.00 -5.23 15.61
N GLN A 133 21.43 -4.12 15.12
CA GLN A 133 20.11 -4.15 14.49
C GLN A 133 20.12 -5.02 13.22
N VAL A 134 19.20 -5.99 13.17
CA VAL A 134 18.87 -6.73 11.95
C VAL A 134 17.93 -5.85 11.14
N LEU A 135 18.47 -5.25 10.09
CA LEU A 135 17.77 -4.30 9.26
C LEU A 135 17.12 -4.99 8.07
N LYS A 136 15.88 -4.60 7.79
CA LYS A 136 15.00 -5.20 6.80
C LYS A 136 14.53 -4.17 5.77
N GLU A 137 14.07 -4.67 4.64
CA GLU A 137 13.31 -3.94 3.63
C GLU A 137 12.16 -4.81 3.08
N TYR A 138 11.20 -4.16 2.42
CA TYR A 138 10.08 -4.89 1.78
C TYR A 138 10.43 -5.38 0.37
N GLY A 139 11.11 -4.54 -0.41
CA GLY A 139 11.59 -4.85 -1.75
C GLY A 139 12.90 -4.10 -2.02
N THR A 140 13.67 -4.58 -2.98
CA THR A 140 14.94 -3.96 -3.35
C THR A 140 14.69 -2.70 -4.14
N THR A 141 15.14 -1.59 -3.56
CA THR A 141 15.04 -0.26 -4.16
C THR A 141 15.89 -0.20 -5.42
N ALA A 142 15.28 0.29 -6.50
CA ALA A 142 15.96 0.71 -7.72
C ALA A 142 15.39 2.08 -8.16
N TYR A 143 15.89 2.62 -9.27
CA TYR A 143 15.45 3.89 -9.82
C TYR A 143 15.20 3.77 -11.33
N ASP A 144 14.16 4.43 -11.83
CA ASP A 144 13.92 4.57 -13.26
C ASP A 144 14.82 5.66 -13.88
N ASP A 145 14.71 5.88 -15.20
CA ASP A 145 15.50 6.88 -15.93
C ASP A 145 15.28 8.32 -15.43
N GLN A 146 14.16 8.60 -14.75
CA GLN A 146 13.85 9.89 -14.13
C GLN A 146 14.32 9.97 -12.68
N ARG A 147 15.06 8.95 -12.21
CA ARG A 147 15.45 8.76 -10.80
C ARG A 147 14.26 8.65 -9.85
N TRP A 148 13.11 8.21 -10.34
CA TRP A 148 11.96 7.90 -9.48
C TRP A 148 12.14 6.50 -8.91
N ARG A 149 11.69 6.33 -7.67
CA ARG A 149 11.92 5.07 -6.95
C ARG A 149 11.04 3.98 -7.54
N ILE A 150 11.64 2.84 -7.85
CA ILE A 150 10.99 1.60 -8.28
C ILE A 150 11.47 0.44 -7.39
N TYR A 151 10.86 -0.73 -7.54
CA TYR A 151 11.25 -1.94 -6.79
C TYR A 151 11.45 -3.12 -7.74
N ALA A 152 12.63 -3.75 -7.67
CA ALA A 152 12.99 -4.86 -8.56
C ALA A 152 12.09 -6.10 -8.35
N ASP A 153 11.61 -6.30 -7.12
CA ASP A 153 10.76 -7.41 -6.67
C ASP A 153 9.43 -6.90 -6.09
N LEU A 154 8.81 -5.91 -6.76
CA LEU A 154 7.58 -5.25 -6.31
C LEU A 154 6.46 -6.24 -5.99
N ASP A 155 6.12 -7.11 -6.92
CA ASP A 155 4.96 -8.01 -6.77
C ASP A 155 5.18 -9.03 -5.66
N GLN A 156 6.40 -9.56 -5.55
CA GLN A 156 6.77 -10.46 -4.45
C GLN A 156 6.77 -9.72 -3.11
N ALA A 157 7.16 -8.45 -3.07
CA ALA A 157 7.08 -7.63 -1.87
C ALA A 157 5.61 -7.42 -1.44
N LEU A 158 4.73 -7.05 -2.36
CA LEU A 158 3.31 -6.83 -2.09
C LEU A 158 2.62 -8.11 -1.63
N ALA A 159 2.82 -9.24 -2.32
CA ALA A 159 2.24 -10.53 -1.94
C ALA A 159 2.64 -10.96 -0.52
N ARG A 160 3.90 -10.73 -0.12
CA ARG A 160 4.38 -11.01 1.25
C ARG A 160 3.73 -10.13 2.30
N ILE A 161 3.46 -8.86 1.96
CA ILE A 161 2.76 -7.94 2.87
C ILE A 161 1.28 -8.34 2.98
N GLU A 162 0.61 -8.62 1.87
CA GLU A 162 -0.80 -9.07 1.87
C GLU A 162 -1.00 -10.35 2.69
N LEU A 163 -0.06 -11.30 2.60
CA LEU A 163 -0.09 -12.51 3.41
C LEU A 163 -0.02 -12.19 4.91
N GLN A 164 0.87 -11.29 5.33
CA GLN A 164 0.97 -10.86 6.72
C GLN A 164 -0.29 -10.12 7.18
N LEU A 165 -0.87 -9.26 6.33
CA LEU A 165 -2.11 -8.54 6.62
C LEU A 165 -3.31 -9.50 6.79
N ALA A 166 -3.39 -10.55 5.98
CA ALA A 166 -4.42 -11.57 6.08
C ALA A 166 -4.32 -12.42 7.36
N GLN A 167 -3.12 -12.50 7.95
CA GLN A 167 -2.84 -13.24 9.18
C GLN A 167 -3.01 -12.40 10.46
N LEU A 168 -3.43 -11.14 10.34
CA LEU A 168 -3.62 -10.28 11.51
C LEU A 168 -4.73 -10.82 12.43
N PRO A 169 -4.51 -10.82 13.76
CA PRO A 169 -5.53 -11.17 14.73
C PRO A 169 -6.81 -10.35 14.53
N GLY A 170 -7.95 -11.05 14.46
CA GLY A 170 -9.26 -10.45 14.23
C GLY A 170 -9.62 -10.24 12.75
N GLY A 171 -8.67 -10.30 11.82
CA GLY A 171 -8.87 -10.13 10.38
C GLY A 171 -8.10 -8.93 9.81
N ALA A 172 -8.38 -8.60 8.54
CA ALA A 172 -7.65 -7.60 7.78
C ALA A 172 -7.60 -6.21 8.46
N ALA A 173 -6.56 -5.45 8.14
CA ALA A 173 -6.39 -4.07 8.60
C ALA A 173 -7.42 -3.15 7.95
N ASP A 174 -7.95 -2.19 8.72
CA ASP A 174 -8.82 -1.13 8.20
C ASP A 174 -7.99 0.06 7.70
N VAL A 175 -6.87 0.32 8.37
CA VAL A 175 -5.99 1.46 8.10
C VAL A 175 -4.55 0.99 7.97
N LEU A 176 -3.83 1.53 6.99
CA LEU A 176 -2.39 1.34 6.86
C LEU A 176 -1.65 2.65 7.16
N ILE A 177 -0.57 2.56 7.93
CA ILE A 177 0.37 3.67 8.13
C ILE A 177 1.75 3.20 7.69
N GLY A 178 2.40 3.97 6.81
CA GLY A 178 3.71 3.64 6.26
C GLY A 178 4.70 4.76 6.55
N PHE A 179 5.97 4.41 6.71
CA PHE A 179 7.06 5.37 6.70
C PHE A 179 8.04 5.05 5.56
N SER A 180 8.45 6.06 4.79
CA SER A 180 9.43 5.94 3.71
C SER A 180 9.05 4.84 2.71
N GLN A 181 9.84 3.77 2.56
CA GLN A 181 9.47 2.60 1.76
C GLN A 181 8.11 2.01 2.15
N GLY A 182 7.77 1.94 3.44
CA GLY A 182 6.46 1.51 3.89
C GLY A 182 5.33 2.35 3.31
N SER A 183 5.51 3.67 3.20
CA SER A 183 4.54 4.58 2.54
C SER A 183 4.33 4.23 1.08
N ASN A 184 5.42 3.88 0.39
CA ASN A 184 5.38 3.50 -1.01
C ASN A 184 4.64 2.16 -1.19
N MET A 185 4.89 1.18 -0.30
CA MET A 185 4.20 -0.11 -0.31
C MET A 185 2.70 0.05 -0.03
N ILE A 186 2.30 0.83 0.96
CA ILE A 186 0.86 1.03 1.24
C ILE A 186 0.13 1.75 0.11
N SER A 187 0.82 2.57 -0.70
CA SER A 187 0.20 3.17 -1.90
C SER A 187 -0.19 2.12 -2.93
N CYS A 188 0.66 1.11 -3.15
CA CYS A 188 0.37 -0.02 -4.03
C CYS A 188 -0.75 -0.91 -3.46
N LEU A 189 -0.69 -1.20 -2.16
CA LEU A 189 -1.72 -2.02 -1.48
C LEU A 189 -3.08 -1.33 -1.53
N THR A 190 -3.12 -0.01 -1.40
CA THR A 190 -4.36 0.78 -1.56
C THR A 190 -4.91 0.66 -2.97
N ALA A 191 -4.06 0.82 -3.98
CA ALA A 191 -4.46 0.69 -5.38
C ALA A 191 -4.96 -0.72 -5.72
N LEU A 192 -4.28 -1.76 -5.23
CA LEU A 192 -4.72 -3.15 -5.34
C LEU A 192 -6.07 -3.38 -4.66
N ALA A 193 -6.24 -2.86 -3.44
CA ALA A 193 -7.46 -2.99 -2.67
C ALA A 193 -8.66 -2.33 -3.37
N GLU A 194 -8.50 -1.11 -3.89
CA GLU A 194 -9.56 -0.45 -4.66
C GLU A 194 -9.89 -1.18 -5.95
N TRP A 195 -8.85 -1.60 -6.69
CA TRP A 195 -9.04 -2.31 -7.94
C TRP A 195 -9.70 -3.69 -7.75
N ARG A 196 -9.52 -4.34 -6.59
CA ARG A 196 -10.23 -5.56 -6.17
C ARG A 196 -11.58 -5.30 -5.49
N SER A 197 -12.02 -4.05 -5.40
CA SER A 197 -13.27 -3.65 -4.69
C SER A 197 -13.29 -4.00 -3.20
N THR A 198 -12.13 -4.04 -2.57
CA THR A 198 -11.97 -4.25 -1.13
C THR A 198 -11.22 -3.06 -0.50
N PRO A 199 -11.70 -1.82 -0.68
CA PRO A 199 -10.95 -0.63 -0.29
C PRO A 199 -10.68 -0.59 1.22
N LEU A 200 -9.53 -0.02 1.58
CA LEU A 200 -9.20 0.31 2.96
C LEU A 200 -10.08 1.47 3.46
N ARG A 201 -10.15 1.67 4.78
CA ARG A 201 -10.84 2.83 5.36
C ARG A 201 -10.00 4.10 5.25
N ALA A 202 -8.69 4.00 5.43
CA ALA A 202 -7.77 5.11 5.26
C ALA A 202 -6.31 4.64 5.10
N VAL A 203 -5.46 5.53 4.58
CA VAL A 203 -4.01 5.36 4.60
C VAL A 203 -3.27 6.61 5.04
N ILE A 204 -2.18 6.45 5.80
CA ILE A 204 -1.31 7.55 6.22
C ILE A 204 0.12 7.26 5.75
N MET A 205 0.62 8.10 4.85
CA MET A 205 1.93 7.99 4.23
C MET A 205 2.88 9.01 4.85
N LEU A 206 3.90 8.54 5.57
CA LEU A 206 4.91 9.38 6.21
C LEU A 206 6.19 9.41 5.34
N SER A 207 6.58 10.57 4.87
CA SER A 207 7.72 10.80 3.96
C SER A 207 7.80 9.81 2.76
N PRO A 208 6.72 9.66 1.95
CA PRO A 208 6.79 8.86 0.73
C PRO A 208 7.75 9.45 -0.30
N HIS A 209 8.30 8.59 -1.16
CA HIS A 209 9.21 8.99 -2.23
C HIS A 209 8.47 9.28 -3.54
N LEU A 210 9.18 9.74 -4.57
CA LEU A 210 8.67 9.84 -5.94
C LEU A 210 8.15 8.48 -6.46
N PRO A 211 6.90 8.39 -6.96
CA PRO A 211 6.19 7.13 -7.19
C PRO A 211 6.52 6.47 -8.54
N GLY A 212 7.78 6.12 -8.78
CA GLY A 212 8.20 5.38 -9.99
C GLY A 212 7.51 4.02 -10.09
N TRP A 213 7.26 3.37 -8.95
CA TRP A 213 6.56 2.08 -8.87
C TRP A 213 5.14 2.10 -9.45
N ALA A 214 4.48 3.27 -9.51
CA ALA A 214 3.16 3.37 -10.12
C ALA A 214 3.20 3.03 -11.63
N LYS A 215 4.35 3.27 -12.30
CA LYS A 215 4.57 2.88 -13.70
C LYS A 215 4.84 1.39 -13.87
N GLN A 216 5.25 0.69 -12.81
CA GLN A 216 5.44 -0.77 -12.83
C GLN A 216 4.10 -1.52 -12.82
N ARG A 217 3.04 -0.87 -12.34
CA ARG A 217 1.68 -1.42 -12.20
C ARG A 217 0.63 -0.42 -12.71
N PRO A 218 0.67 -0.04 -14.00
CA PRO A 218 -0.18 1.03 -14.53
C PRO A 218 -1.68 0.72 -14.40
N GLU A 219 -2.07 -0.55 -14.39
CA GLU A 219 -3.46 -1.00 -14.34
C GLU A 219 -4.15 -0.67 -12.99
N ILE A 220 -3.45 -0.81 -11.86
CA ILE A 220 -4.03 -0.49 -10.55
C ILE A 220 -4.07 1.03 -10.32
N PHE A 221 -3.20 1.80 -10.99
CA PHE A 221 -3.16 3.27 -10.95
C PHE A 221 -3.85 3.94 -12.16
N ALA A 222 -4.58 3.19 -12.99
CA ALA A 222 -5.26 3.73 -14.18
C ALA A 222 -6.31 4.82 -13.86
N THR A 223 -6.78 4.87 -12.62
CA THR A 223 -7.65 5.92 -12.10
C THR A 223 -7.07 6.43 -10.80
N ARG A 224 -7.44 7.66 -10.45
CA ARG A 224 -7.12 8.21 -9.14
C ARG A 224 -7.77 7.39 -8.03
N LEU A 225 -7.02 7.22 -6.95
CA LEU A 225 -7.45 6.52 -5.75
C LEU A 225 -8.44 7.37 -4.95
N VAL A 226 -9.45 6.73 -4.38
CA VAL A 226 -10.51 7.41 -3.62
C VAL A 226 -10.50 7.09 -2.13
N THR A 227 -9.71 6.10 -1.70
CA THR A 227 -9.45 5.79 -0.30
C THR A 227 -8.90 7.03 0.41
N PRO A 228 -9.51 7.46 1.54
CA PRO A 228 -9.02 8.58 2.32
C PRO A 228 -7.52 8.46 2.65
N ALA A 229 -6.75 9.48 2.33
CA ALA A 229 -5.31 9.49 2.50
C ALA A 229 -4.82 10.76 3.20
N MET A 230 -3.79 10.59 4.02
CA MET A 230 -2.98 11.69 4.54
C MET A 230 -1.52 11.46 4.15
N VAL A 231 -0.94 12.40 3.40
CA VAL A 231 0.48 12.40 3.04
C VAL A 231 1.18 13.42 3.92
N VAL A 232 2.15 12.96 4.71
CA VAL A 232 2.85 13.77 5.70
C VAL A 232 4.34 13.81 5.38
N TRP A 233 4.99 14.97 5.45
CA TRP A 233 6.44 15.07 5.24
C TRP A 233 7.06 16.32 5.81
N CYS A 234 8.39 16.33 5.92
CA CYS A 234 9.17 17.53 6.18
C CYS A 234 9.62 18.20 4.86
N PRO A 235 9.42 19.51 4.66
CA PRO A 235 9.93 20.22 3.46
C PRO A 235 11.45 20.18 3.29
N GLY A 236 12.20 20.07 4.39
CA GLY A 236 13.66 19.93 4.40
C GLY A 236 14.16 18.48 4.28
N ASP A 237 13.31 17.55 3.88
CA ASP A 237 13.67 16.14 3.65
C ASP A 237 14.29 15.97 2.24
N GLU A 238 15.61 16.01 2.19
CA GLU A 238 16.39 15.90 0.94
C GLU A 238 16.26 14.52 0.27
N LEU A 239 15.80 13.49 0.99
CA LEU A 239 15.71 12.12 0.43
C LEU A 239 14.50 11.93 -0.48
N ILE A 240 13.43 12.70 -0.30
CA ILE A 240 12.16 12.43 -0.99
C ILE A 240 11.83 13.44 -2.09
N ASN A 241 12.52 14.58 -2.13
CA ASN A 241 12.46 15.66 -3.13
C ASN A 241 11.19 15.68 -4.02
N GLY A 242 10.12 16.30 -3.52
CA GLY A 242 8.84 16.43 -4.25
C GLY A 242 7.95 15.17 -4.26
N GLY A 243 8.47 14.02 -3.83
CA GLY A 243 7.76 12.74 -3.71
C GLY A 243 6.36 12.84 -3.08
N PRO A 244 6.20 13.50 -1.92
CA PRO A 244 4.90 13.67 -1.28
C PRO A 244 3.84 14.41 -2.11
N VAL A 245 4.26 15.35 -2.96
CA VAL A 245 3.33 16.05 -3.85
C VAL A 245 2.98 15.17 -5.05
N GLU A 246 3.96 14.49 -5.64
CA GLU A 246 3.72 13.60 -6.79
C GLU A 246 2.87 12.39 -6.42
N ILE A 247 3.11 11.76 -5.28
CA ILE A 247 2.28 10.65 -4.80
C ILE A 247 0.85 11.10 -4.51
N GLY A 248 0.66 12.33 -4.00
CA GLY A 248 -0.67 12.91 -3.79
C GLY A 248 -1.50 13.02 -5.08
N LYS A 249 -0.86 13.17 -6.25
CA LYS A 249 -1.54 13.20 -7.55
C LYS A 249 -2.13 11.85 -7.97
N LEU A 250 -1.72 10.75 -7.32
CA LEU A 250 -2.31 9.42 -7.53
C LEU A 250 -3.70 9.31 -6.87
N TRP A 251 -4.07 10.24 -5.99
CA TRP A 251 -5.38 10.29 -5.34
C TRP A 251 -6.30 11.33 -5.96
N ALA A 252 -7.60 11.14 -5.78
CA ALA A 252 -8.61 12.17 -5.99
C ALA A 252 -8.35 13.32 -5.01
N ALA A 253 -8.53 14.56 -5.45
CA ALA A 253 -8.11 15.74 -4.70
C ALA A 253 -8.87 15.87 -3.36
N GLU A 254 -10.13 15.46 -3.35
CA GLU A 254 -11.01 15.40 -2.19
C GLU A 254 -10.68 14.26 -1.21
N SER A 255 -9.95 13.24 -1.67
CA SER A 255 -9.60 12.06 -0.89
C SER A 255 -8.22 12.16 -0.23
N VAL A 256 -7.40 13.17 -0.56
CA VAL A 256 -6.03 13.29 -0.04
C VAL A 256 -5.80 14.61 0.71
N THR A 257 -5.25 14.51 1.91
CA THR A 257 -4.72 15.64 2.66
C THR A 257 -3.20 15.66 2.58
N LEU A 258 -2.63 16.78 2.14
CA LEU A 258 -1.19 17.01 2.15
C LEU A 258 -0.79 17.82 3.39
N ARG A 259 0.08 17.29 4.25
CA ARG A 259 0.48 17.91 5.52
C ARG A 259 2.01 17.97 5.65
N GLN A 260 2.55 19.17 5.54
CA GLN A 260 3.96 19.44 5.82
C GLN A 260 4.20 19.66 7.29
N HIS A 261 5.27 19.15 7.89
CA HIS A 261 5.64 19.41 9.28
C HIS A 261 7.05 19.98 9.43
N SER A 262 7.35 20.49 10.62
CA SER A 262 8.61 21.13 10.97
C SER A 262 9.73 20.14 11.38
N GLY A 263 10.95 20.66 11.45
CA GLY A 263 12.15 19.92 11.84
C GLY A 263 12.98 19.46 10.65
N PRO A 264 14.22 18.98 10.85
CA PRO A 264 15.09 18.56 9.76
C PRO A 264 14.98 17.06 9.44
N GLY A 265 15.27 16.74 8.18
CA GLY A 265 15.62 15.40 7.71
C GLY A 265 14.45 14.44 7.51
N HIS A 266 14.81 13.20 7.20
CA HIS A 266 13.88 12.12 6.87
C HIS A 266 13.32 11.47 8.13
N ARG A 267 12.28 12.07 8.71
CA ARG A 267 11.65 11.61 9.96
C ARG A 267 10.15 11.41 9.76
N PRO A 268 9.55 10.38 10.38
CA PRO A 268 8.10 10.18 10.30
C PRO A 268 7.30 11.15 11.16
N LEU A 269 7.93 11.76 12.17
CA LEU A 269 7.31 12.71 13.10
C LEU A 269 8.22 13.95 13.31
N PRO A 270 7.64 15.12 13.60
CA PRO A 270 8.39 16.34 13.89
C PRO A 270 9.34 16.19 15.07
N ALA A 271 10.48 16.87 15.00
CA ALA A 271 11.40 16.99 16.13
C ALA A 271 10.83 17.93 17.22
N ASP A 272 10.14 19.01 16.80
CA ASP A 272 9.45 19.91 17.71
C ASP A 272 8.26 19.20 18.39
N ASN A 273 8.16 19.34 19.71
CA ASN A 273 7.14 18.64 20.49
C ASN A 273 5.73 19.17 20.23
N SER A 274 5.57 20.46 19.98
CA SER A 274 4.25 21.09 19.76
C SER A 274 3.67 20.66 18.42
N ASP A 275 4.46 20.74 17.35
CA ASP A 275 4.07 20.28 16.03
C ASP A 275 3.88 18.76 16.00
N ARG A 276 4.74 17.99 16.70
CA ARG A 276 4.56 16.54 16.83
C ARG A 276 3.22 16.18 17.48
N ASN A 277 2.86 16.84 18.58
CA ASN A 277 1.58 16.59 19.24
C ASN A 277 0.39 16.99 18.37
N THR A 278 0.53 18.08 17.62
CA THR A 278 -0.48 18.54 16.65
C THR A 278 -0.68 17.50 15.54
N LEU A 279 0.40 17.03 14.91
CA LEU A 279 0.33 16.00 13.88
C LEU A 279 -0.28 14.70 14.41
N ILE A 280 0.11 14.25 15.61
CA ILE A 280 -0.45 13.04 16.21
C ILE A 280 -1.96 13.15 16.39
N ARG A 281 -2.45 14.31 16.87
CA ARG A 281 -3.88 14.57 16.99
C ARG A 281 -4.58 14.49 15.63
N GLU A 282 -4.02 15.15 14.61
CA GLU A 282 -4.56 15.14 13.24
C GLU A 282 -4.65 13.71 12.65
N VAL A 283 -3.62 12.88 12.87
CA VAL A 283 -3.62 11.47 12.43
C VAL A 283 -4.70 10.66 13.15
N VAL A 284 -4.83 10.82 14.47
CA VAL A 284 -5.86 10.13 15.26
C VAL A 284 -7.26 10.55 14.82
N GLU A 285 -7.50 11.85 14.65
CA GLU A 285 -8.77 12.40 14.17
C GLU A 285 -9.11 11.88 12.76
N HIS A 286 -8.12 11.81 11.87
CA HIS A 286 -8.30 11.24 10.53
C HIS A 286 -8.75 9.78 10.59
N ILE A 287 -8.13 8.96 11.45
CA ILE A 287 -8.49 7.55 11.63
C ILE A 287 -9.91 7.42 12.19
N ILE A 288 -10.25 8.16 13.25
CA ILE A 288 -11.58 8.12 13.87
C ILE A 288 -12.67 8.51 12.86
N ARG A 289 -12.42 9.56 12.07
CA ARG A 289 -13.37 10.01 11.04
C ARG A 289 -13.62 8.94 9.97
N CYS A 290 -12.57 8.23 9.55
CA CYS A 290 -12.67 7.21 8.51
C CYS A 290 -13.15 5.86 9.05
N CYS A 291 -13.04 5.64 10.36
CA CYS A 291 -13.40 4.40 11.04
C CYS A 291 -14.33 4.70 12.25
N PRO A 292 -15.56 5.21 12.01
CA PRO A 292 -16.51 5.41 13.10
C PRO A 292 -16.74 4.09 13.83
N GLN A 293 -16.81 4.13 15.17
CA GLN A 293 -17.05 2.93 15.98
C GLN A 293 -18.55 2.70 16.18
#